data_AF-A0AAD6ILI6-F1
#
_entry.id   AF-A0AAD6ILI6-F1
#
_cell.length_a   1.000
_cell.length_b   1.000
_cell.length_c   1.000
_cell.angle_alpha   90.00
_cell.angle_beta   90.00
_cell.angle_gamma   90.00
#
_symmetry.space_group_name_H-M   'P 1'
#
loop_
_entity.id
_entity.type
_entity.pdbx_description
1 polymer ?
#
loop_
_entity_poly.entity_id
_entity_poly.type
_entity_poly.pdbx_seq_one_letter_code
_entity_poly.pdbx_strand_id
1 'polypeptide(L)'
;MLLLLHYLVAYALLHLQGAAALPQGMTPSEVSSVTSATPTGTSVVEKERACDFNTINDFFVYANKNGLNITVEVQKCQNLCLLTYGVGNPDLSGIGMMYAYSIQAALTLLVGPVYRILYLTLAPVSSFIRDLKDIQTNFFSSNGFFVGSSALATLANLSQNPSTFEIAEMQAMAFLQVNSILVTFFCLVVAQPMSRWAARVLLYFAVFVLVIVALGKSHLGSDSKANWRLASDGCAHSSTDYSVINPVPYPSWTVAIFAVAGTIAFWLQSLKEKFQADMLHKSLFRLLMLFWVLLIGLLTAGMVVGLTMMWRQRRHLRSLARDQFEDDQWGFGQIAALAIWAPILVELLYILNGEELFILIGDLLQRKSERWNRLNETISVFFSPKALKGDQASPSPNLQPQMKEQGGIGRVIEVASS
;
A
#
# COMPACT_ATOMS: atom_id res chain seq x y z
N MET A 1 8.83 14.99 -20.21
CA MET A 1 7.92 13.93 -19.73
C MET A 1 7.78 12.75 -20.69
N LEU A 2 7.63 12.96 -22.01
CA LEU A 2 7.52 11.84 -22.97
C LEU A 2 8.73 10.88 -22.96
N LEU A 3 9.95 11.42 -22.84
CA LEU A 3 11.19 10.64 -22.76
C LEU A 3 11.26 9.75 -21.50
N LEU A 4 10.79 10.26 -20.36
CA LEU A 4 10.73 9.51 -19.11
C LEU A 4 9.68 8.38 -19.18
N LEU A 5 8.55 8.64 -19.85
CA LEU A 5 7.51 7.63 -20.10
C LEU A 5 8.03 6.51 -21.01
N HIS A 6 8.75 6.85 -22.08
CA HIS A 6 9.39 5.84 -22.94
C HIS A 6 10.46 5.04 -22.21
N TYR A 7 11.22 5.68 -21.33
CA TYR A 7 12.21 4.98 -20.50
C TYR A 7 11.55 4.00 -19.51
N LEU A 8 10.47 4.42 -18.83
CA LEU A 8 9.71 3.57 -17.91
C LEU A 8 8.98 2.42 -18.63
N VAL A 9 8.42 2.67 -19.81
CA VAL A 9 7.77 1.64 -20.63
C VAL A 9 8.80 0.65 -21.18
N ALA A 10 9.96 1.12 -21.67
CA ALA A 10 11.04 0.25 -22.11
C ALA A 10 11.59 -0.59 -20.95
N TYR A 11 11.77 0.02 -19.77
CA TYR A 11 12.21 -0.68 -18.57
C TYR A 11 11.20 -1.75 -18.11
N ALA A 12 9.91 -1.43 -18.13
CA ALA A 12 8.84 -2.38 -17.81
C ALA A 12 8.75 -3.53 -18.83
N LEU A 13 8.91 -3.24 -20.12
CA LEU A 13 8.93 -4.25 -21.18
C LEU A 13 10.16 -5.17 -21.09
N LEU A 14 11.32 -4.63 -20.73
CA LEU A 14 12.54 -5.44 -20.51
C LEU A 14 12.36 -6.43 -19.35
N HIS A 15 11.73 -6.00 -18.26
CA HIS A 15 11.43 -6.88 -17.12
C HIS A 15 10.33 -7.89 -17.43
N LEU A 16 9.35 -7.54 -18.27
CA LEU A 16 8.34 -8.48 -18.73
C LEU A 16 8.93 -9.60 -19.61
N GLN A 17 9.92 -9.27 -20.45
CA GLN A 17 10.65 -10.25 -21.26
C GLN A 17 11.51 -11.18 -20.41
N GLY A 18 12.12 -10.67 -19.34
CA GLY A 18 12.86 -11.51 -18.38
C GLY A 18 11.98 -12.50 -17.62
N ALA A 19 10.71 -12.16 -17.37
CA ALA A 19 9.75 -13.04 -16.69
C ALA A 19 9.08 -14.08 -17.61
N ALA A 20 9.15 -13.90 -18.94
CA ALA A 20 8.57 -14.82 -19.92
C ALA A 20 9.53 -15.94 -20.38
N ALA A 21 10.78 -15.93 -19.92
CA ALA A 21 11.71 -17.03 -20.13
C ALA A 21 11.32 -18.23 -19.24
N LEU A 22 10.47 -19.11 -19.76
CA LEU A 22 10.22 -20.44 -19.18
C LEU A 22 11.55 -21.18 -18.98
N PRO A 23 11.73 -21.92 -17.86
CA PRO A 23 12.85 -22.83 -17.74
C PRO A 23 12.64 -23.99 -18.71
N GLN A 24 13.49 -24.08 -19.73
CA GLN A 24 13.61 -25.31 -20.52
C GLN A 24 14.19 -26.40 -19.61
N GLY A 25 13.42 -27.48 -19.45
CA GLY A 25 13.78 -28.62 -18.61
C GLY A 25 15.11 -29.24 -19.03
N MET A 26 15.98 -29.49 -18.04
CA MET A 26 17.15 -30.34 -18.23
C MET A 26 16.69 -31.78 -18.39
N THR A 27 17.17 -32.43 -19.46
CA THR A 27 17.09 -33.88 -19.66
C THR A 27 17.87 -34.62 -18.58
N PRO A 28 17.37 -35.77 -18.06
CA PRO A 28 18.09 -36.58 -17.09
C PRO A 28 19.13 -37.44 -17.81
N SER A 29 20.38 -37.41 -17.34
CA SER A 29 21.41 -38.35 -17.76
C SER A 29 21.40 -39.59 -16.86
N GLU A 30 21.34 -40.73 -17.53
CA GLU A 30 21.37 -42.10 -17.03
C GLU A 30 22.64 -42.46 -16.25
N VAL A 31 22.41 -43.10 -15.10
CA VAL A 31 23.06 -44.29 -14.51
C VAL A 31 24.55 -44.53 -14.82
N SER A 32 25.33 -44.66 -13.73
CA SER A 32 26.28 -45.78 -13.59
C SER A 32 26.42 -46.18 -12.13
N SER A 33 25.99 -47.41 -11.88
CA SER A 33 26.12 -48.20 -10.66
C SER A 33 27.55 -48.68 -10.43
N VAL A 34 28.13 -48.47 -9.24
CA VAL A 34 29.08 -49.41 -8.64
C VAL A 34 28.87 -49.47 -7.13
N THR A 35 28.54 -50.67 -6.67
CA THR A 35 28.47 -51.10 -5.28
C THR A 35 29.88 -51.25 -4.70
N SER A 36 30.14 -50.68 -3.52
CA SER A 36 31.06 -51.29 -2.55
C SER A 36 30.82 -50.69 -1.17
N ALA A 37 30.33 -51.54 -0.26
CA ALA A 37 30.30 -51.28 1.16
C ALA A 37 31.71 -51.51 1.73
N THR A 38 32.27 -50.53 2.43
CA THR A 38 33.30 -50.74 3.44
C THR A 38 33.13 -49.67 4.51
N PRO A 39 32.90 -50.04 5.79
CA PRO A 39 32.75 -49.09 6.87
C PRO A 39 34.13 -48.65 7.33
N THR A 40 34.67 -47.64 6.66
CA THR A 40 35.90 -46.99 7.13
C THR A 40 35.49 -45.77 7.93
N GLY A 41 35.62 -45.90 9.25
CA GLY A 41 35.65 -44.76 10.15
C GLY A 41 36.81 -43.84 9.73
N THR A 42 36.51 -42.88 8.89
CA THR A 42 37.28 -41.67 8.76
C THR A 42 36.58 -40.65 9.62
N SER A 43 37.25 -40.28 10.70
CA SER A 43 37.17 -38.95 11.28
C SER A 43 37.33 -37.95 10.12
N VAL A 44 36.21 -37.61 9.49
CA VAL A 44 36.11 -36.41 8.68
C VAL A 44 36.40 -35.31 9.68
N VAL A 45 37.64 -34.84 9.61
CA VAL A 45 38.05 -33.54 10.12
C VAL A 45 36.85 -32.64 9.95
N GLU A 46 36.29 -32.25 11.09
CA GLU A 46 35.25 -31.28 11.28
C GLU A 46 35.80 -29.95 10.75
N LYS A 47 35.96 -29.86 9.42
CA LYS A 47 36.14 -28.59 8.71
C LYS A 47 34.94 -27.80 9.15
N GLU A 48 35.19 -26.77 9.98
CA GLU A 48 34.24 -25.78 10.46
C GLU A 48 33.06 -25.73 9.51
N ARG A 49 31.98 -26.41 9.90
CA ARG A 49 30.79 -26.50 9.07
C ARG A 49 30.19 -25.10 9.11
N ALA A 50 30.51 -24.29 8.12
CA ALA A 50 30.17 -22.88 8.11
C ALA A 50 28.64 -22.74 8.05
N CYS A 51 28.02 -22.51 9.21
CA CYS A 51 26.65 -21.98 9.33
C CYS A 51 26.55 -20.51 8.87
N ASP A 52 27.57 -20.03 8.15
CA ASP A 52 27.73 -18.66 7.71
C ASP A 52 27.21 -18.54 6.28
N PHE A 53 25.90 -18.33 6.19
CA PHE A 53 25.21 -18.03 4.94
C PHE A 53 24.68 -16.60 5.03
N ASN A 54 24.88 -15.82 3.99
CA ASN A 54 24.32 -14.46 3.89
C ASN A 54 22.87 -14.49 3.42
N THR A 55 22.52 -15.47 2.59
CA THR A 55 21.15 -15.69 2.14
C THR A 55 20.76 -17.15 2.29
N ILE A 56 19.48 -17.35 2.53
CA ILE A 56 18.92 -18.69 2.69
C ILE A 56 18.76 -19.43 1.36
N ASN A 57 18.76 -18.71 0.23
CA ASN A 57 18.87 -19.31 -1.10
C ASN A 57 20.26 -19.93 -1.33
N ASP A 58 21.34 -19.29 -0.87
CA ASP A 58 22.69 -19.86 -0.97
C ASP A 58 22.79 -21.17 -0.20
N PHE A 59 22.16 -21.23 0.98
CA PHE A 59 22.02 -22.45 1.75
C PHE A 59 21.24 -23.53 0.98
N PHE A 60 20.11 -23.21 0.35
CA PHE A 60 19.36 -24.19 -0.43
C PHE A 60 20.13 -24.72 -1.64
N VAL A 61 20.86 -23.86 -2.35
CA VAL A 61 21.71 -24.28 -3.47
C VAL A 61 22.82 -25.21 -2.95
N TYR A 62 23.45 -24.87 -1.83
CA TYR A 62 24.48 -25.70 -1.20
C TYR A 62 23.93 -27.05 -0.71
N ALA A 63 22.78 -27.05 -0.03
CA ALA A 63 22.16 -28.25 0.51
C ALA A 63 21.76 -29.21 -0.62
N ASN A 64 21.14 -28.70 -1.68
CA ASN A 64 20.76 -29.52 -2.84
C ASN A 64 21.99 -30.07 -3.58
N LYS A 65 23.03 -29.24 -3.78
CA LYS A 65 24.26 -29.67 -4.44
C LYS A 65 25.00 -30.79 -3.68
N ASN A 66 24.92 -30.79 -2.35
CA ASN A 66 25.61 -31.76 -1.50
C ASN A 66 24.69 -32.87 -0.97
N GLY A 67 23.41 -32.91 -1.37
CA GLY A 67 22.45 -33.91 -0.91
C GLY A 67 22.18 -33.86 0.62
N LEU A 68 22.24 -32.67 1.22
CA LEU A 68 22.05 -32.48 2.65
C LEU A 68 20.56 -32.49 3.02
N ASN A 69 20.24 -33.02 4.19
CA ASN A 69 18.90 -32.91 4.77
C ASN A 69 18.70 -31.50 5.34
N ILE A 70 17.94 -30.66 4.62
CA ILE A 70 17.67 -29.26 4.95
C ILE A 70 17.21 -29.09 6.41
N THR A 71 16.25 -29.90 6.87
CA THR A 71 15.68 -29.80 8.21
C THR A 71 16.75 -30.02 9.30
N VAL A 72 17.63 -31.01 9.10
CA VAL A 72 18.68 -31.34 10.08
C VAL A 72 19.77 -30.27 10.13
N GLU A 73 20.14 -29.68 9.00
CA GLU A 73 21.14 -28.62 8.98
C GLU A 73 20.61 -27.31 9.57
N VAL A 74 19.34 -26.98 9.33
CA VAL A 74 18.69 -25.81 9.95
C VAL A 74 18.59 -25.95 11.47
N GLN A 75 18.29 -27.15 11.98
CA GLN A 75 18.30 -27.42 13.42
C GLN A 75 19.66 -27.20 14.07
N LYS A 76 20.75 -27.41 13.34
CA LYS A 76 22.12 -27.24 13.84
C LYS A 76 22.60 -25.79 13.79
N CYS A 77 22.11 -25.00 12.83
CA CYS A 77 22.58 -23.65 12.56
C CYS A 77 21.52 -22.60 12.92
N GLN A 78 21.65 -21.96 14.08
CA GLN A 78 20.70 -20.92 14.53
C GLN A 78 20.56 -19.73 13.55
N ASN A 79 21.65 -19.37 12.85
CA ASN A 79 21.63 -18.30 11.84
C ASN A 79 20.64 -18.59 10.70
N LEU A 80 20.45 -19.86 10.32
CA LEU A 80 19.51 -20.23 9.26
C LEU A 80 18.05 -19.96 9.68
N CYS A 81 17.75 -20.02 10.99
CA CYS A 81 16.43 -19.65 11.49
C CYS A 81 16.20 -18.14 11.47
N LEU A 82 17.23 -17.34 11.73
CA LEU A 82 17.16 -15.89 11.56
C LEU A 82 16.97 -15.50 10.08
N LEU A 83 17.63 -16.17 9.14
CA LEU A 83 17.41 -15.93 7.72
C LEU A 83 16.02 -16.40 7.23
N THR A 84 15.42 -17.37 7.93
CA THR A 84 14.09 -17.90 7.58
C THR A 84 12.97 -16.99 8.09
N TYR A 85 13.00 -16.60 9.37
CA TYR A 85 11.93 -15.85 10.04
C TYR A 85 12.20 -14.36 10.27
N GLY A 86 13.46 -13.93 10.15
CA GLY A 86 13.88 -12.58 10.49
C GLY A 86 14.03 -12.36 12.00
N VAL A 87 14.38 -11.12 12.35
CA VAL A 87 14.54 -10.65 13.74
C VAL A 87 13.23 -10.18 14.39
N GLY A 88 12.17 -10.05 13.59
CA GLY A 88 10.85 -9.61 14.02
C GLY A 88 10.54 -8.13 13.78
N ASN A 89 9.24 -7.82 13.84
CA ASN A 89 8.62 -6.52 13.53
C ASN A 89 9.19 -5.78 12.29
N PRO A 90 9.05 -6.35 11.07
CA PRO A 90 9.52 -5.67 9.88
C PRO A 90 8.74 -4.38 9.65
N ASP A 91 9.39 -3.32 9.15
CA ASP A 91 8.73 -2.02 8.89
C ASP A 91 7.49 -2.14 8.01
N LEU A 92 7.48 -3.11 7.09
CA LEU A 92 6.43 -3.36 6.11
C LEU A 92 5.30 -4.26 6.61
N SER A 93 5.54 -5.08 7.62
CA SER A 93 4.56 -6.06 8.12
C SER A 93 4.32 -6.00 9.62
N GLY A 94 4.88 -4.98 10.27
CA GLY A 94 4.67 -4.63 11.67
C GLY A 94 3.23 -4.29 12.02
N ILE A 95 2.94 -4.17 13.32
CA ILE A 95 1.55 -4.14 13.82
C ILE A 95 0.78 -2.94 13.25
N GLY A 96 1.40 -1.75 13.22
CA GLY A 96 0.75 -0.55 12.71
C GLY A 96 0.48 -0.63 11.21
N MET A 97 1.36 -1.29 10.43
CA MET A 97 1.11 -1.52 9.01
C MET A 97 -0.07 -2.46 8.78
N MET A 98 -0.22 -3.50 9.59
CA MET A 98 -1.37 -4.41 9.51
C MET A 98 -2.70 -3.69 9.76
N TYR A 99 -2.73 -2.76 10.71
CA TYR A 99 -3.88 -1.88 10.91
C TYR A 99 -4.09 -0.95 9.72
N ALA A 100 -3.03 -0.37 9.15
CA ALA A 100 -3.13 0.49 7.97
C ALA A 100 -3.72 -0.27 6.76
N TYR A 101 -3.29 -1.52 6.50
CA TYR A 101 -3.86 -2.37 5.46
C TYR A 101 -5.33 -2.75 5.75
N SER A 102 -5.68 -2.95 7.02
CA SER A 102 -7.05 -3.26 7.42
C SER A 102 -7.99 -2.06 7.19
N ILE A 103 -7.53 -0.85 7.55
CA ILE A 103 -8.25 0.40 7.27
C ILE A 103 -8.36 0.63 5.76
N GLN A 104 -7.27 0.44 5.01
CA GLN A 104 -7.28 0.52 3.55
C GLN A 104 -8.34 -0.40 2.96
N ALA A 105 -8.36 -1.68 3.33
CA ALA A 105 -9.31 -2.66 2.80
C ALA A 105 -10.76 -2.31 3.14
N ALA A 106 -11.02 -1.85 4.37
CA ALA A 106 -12.33 -1.39 4.80
C ALA A 106 -12.80 -0.18 3.98
N LEU A 107 -11.94 0.82 3.81
CA LEU A 107 -12.25 2.01 3.00
C LEU A 107 -12.43 1.66 1.52
N THR A 108 -11.61 0.77 0.94
CA THR A 108 -11.79 0.28 -0.44
C THR A 108 -13.18 -0.36 -0.63
N LEU A 109 -13.65 -1.14 0.35
CA LEU A 109 -14.96 -1.78 0.29
C LEU A 109 -16.10 -0.76 0.41
N LEU A 110 -16.01 0.16 1.37
CA LEU A 110 -17.04 1.18 1.64
C LEU A 110 -17.15 2.20 0.50
N VAL A 111 -16.02 2.75 0.09
CA VAL A 111 -15.94 3.87 -0.87
C VAL A 111 -15.90 3.38 -2.33
N GLY A 112 -15.63 2.10 -2.55
CA GLY A 112 -15.67 1.45 -3.86
C GLY A 112 -17.02 0.77 -4.13
N PRO A 113 -17.14 -0.56 -3.94
CA PRO A 113 -18.34 -1.31 -4.29
C PRO A 113 -19.61 -0.83 -3.59
N VAL A 114 -19.57 -0.58 -2.27
CA VAL A 114 -20.76 -0.19 -1.50
C VAL A 114 -21.29 1.17 -1.97
N TYR A 115 -20.43 2.19 -2.00
CA TYR A 115 -20.79 3.51 -2.52
C TYR A 115 -21.35 3.43 -3.95
N ARG A 116 -20.75 2.63 -4.83
CA ARG A 116 -21.24 2.48 -6.19
C ARG A 116 -22.61 1.82 -6.28
N ILE A 117 -22.88 0.79 -5.47
CA ILE A 117 -24.20 0.17 -5.39
C ILE A 117 -25.22 1.21 -4.92
N LEU A 118 -24.93 1.92 -3.82
CA LEU A 118 -25.81 2.96 -3.28
C LEU A 118 -26.11 4.04 -4.33
N TYR A 119 -25.09 4.50 -5.06
CA TYR A 119 -25.24 5.48 -6.14
C TYR A 119 -26.17 5.00 -7.26
N LEU A 120 -26.09 3.71 -7.63
CA LEU A 120 -26.92 3.13 -8.68
C LEU A 120 -28.36 2.82 -8.22
N THR A 121 -28.56 2.45 -6.95
CA THR A 121 -29.87 2.02 -6.44
C THR A 121 -30.74 3.15 -5.89
N LEU A 122 -30.14 4.24 -5.40
CA LEU A 122 -30.86 5.30 -4.67
C LEU A 122 -31.12 6.57 -5.50
N ALA A 123 -31.41 6.45 -6.80
CA ALA A 123 -31.80 7.62 -7.61
C ALA A 123 -33.26 8.04 -7.30
N PRO A 124 -33.56 9.34 -7.01
CA PRO A 124 -32.71 10.53 -7.14
C PRO A 124 -31.78 10.77 -5.92
N VAL A 125 -30.51 10.98 -6.23
CA VAL A 125 -29.35 11.00 -5.32
C VAL A 125 -29.52 12.07 -4.22
N SER A 126 -29.63 11.63 -2.96
CA SER A 126 -29.61 12.52 -1.79
C SER A 126 -28.32 13.37 -1.75
N SER A 127 -28.37 14.54 -1.12
CA SER A 127 -27.19 15.40 -0.92
C SER A 127 -26.01 14.61 -0.33
N PHE A 128 -26.29 13.76 0.65
CA PHE A 128 -25.30 12.87 1.27
C PHE A 128 -24.52 12.01 0.26
N ILE A 129 -25.19 11.33 -0.69
CA ILE A 129 -24.51 10.49 -1.68
C ILE A 129 -23.68 11.36 -2.64
N ARG A 130 -24.09 12.60 -2.87
CA ARG A 130 -23.30 13.55 -3.68
C ARG A 130 -22.02 13.96 -2.96
N ASP A 131 -22.06 14.13 -1.64
CA ASP A 131 -20.91 14.54 -0.84
C ASP A 131 -19.88 13.39 -0.66
N LEU A 132 -20.34 12.14 -0.66
CA LEU A 132 -19.46 10.95 -0.67
C LEU A 132 -18.52 10.89 -1.88
N LYS A 133 -18.82 11.62 -2.96
CA LYS A 133 -17.94 11.78 -4.12
C LYS A 133 -16.58 12.37 -3.75
N ASP A 134 -16.57 13.34 -2.85
CA ASP A 134 -15.34 14.04 -2.46
C ASP A 134 -14.47 13.10 -1.61
N ILE A 135 -15.10 12.36 -0.68
CA ILE A 135 -14.45 11.27 0.05
C ILE A 135 -13.85 10.24 -0.92
N GLN A 136 -14.58 9.81 -1.96
CA GLN A 136 -14.06 8.86 -2.95
C GLN A 136 -12.83 9.41 -3.68
N THR A 137 -12.83 10.69 -4.03
CA THR A 137 -11.71 11.32 -4.71
C THR A 137 -10.47 11.43 -3.81
N ASN A 138 -10.67 11.78 -2.54
CA ASN A 138 -9.58 11.88 -1.57
C ASN A 138 -9.03 10.51 -1.18
N PHE A 139 -9.91 9.52 -0.98
CA PHE A 139 -9.52 8.12 -0.82
C PHE A 139 -8.68 7.62 -1.99
N PHE A 140 -9.09 7.91 -3.23
CA PHE A 140 -8.33 7.53 -4.42
C PHE A 140 -6.91 8.11 -4.40
N SER A 141 -6.74 9.36 -4.01
CA SER A 141 -5.41 9.98 -3.93
C SER A 141 -4.55 9.35 -2.82
N SER A 142 -5.10 9.22 -1.61
CA SER A 142 -4.40 8.64 -0.46
C SER A 142 -4.06 7.17 -0.68
N ASN A 143 -4.97 6.38 -1.28
CA ASN A 143 -4.74 4.99 -1.60
C ASN A 143 -3.61 4.84 -2.61
N GLY A 144 -3.61 5.63 -3.70
CA GLY A 144 -2.52 5.61 -4.67
C GLY A 144 -1.16 5.95 -4.06
N PHE A 145 -1.11 6.94 -3.15
CA PHE A 145 0.12 7.30 -2.44
C PHE A 145 0.60 6.20 -1.50
N PHE A 146 -0.32 5.60 -0.72
CA PHE A 146 0.00 4.50 0.19
C PHE A 146 0.49 3.26 -0.56
N VAL A 147 -0.19 2.88 -1.64
CA VAL A 147 0.21 1.75 -2.48
C VAL A 147 1.57 2.01 -3.14
N GLY A 148 1.77 3.21 -3.70
CA GLY A 148 3.05 3.57 -4.32
C GLY A 148 4.22 3.53 -3.34
N SER A 149 4.01 4.08 -2.13
CA SER A 149 5.02 4.10 -1.08
C SER A 149 5.35 2.69 -0.58
N SER A 150 4.34 1.84 -0.36
CA SER A 150 4.55 0.44 0.05
C SER A 150 5.23 -0.40 -1.03
N ALA A 151 4.92 -0.17 -2.31
CA ALA A 151 5.62 -0.84 -3.42
C ALA A 151 7.08 -0.43 -3.51
N LEU A 152 7.39 0.86 -3.35
CA LEU A 152 8.78 1.35 -3.33
C LEU A 152 9.56 0.79 -2.14
N ALA A 153 8.96 0.81 -0.94
CA ALA A 153 9.56 0.23 0.25
C ALA A 153 9.79 -1.28 0.10
N THR A 154 8.86 -2.01 -0.53
CA THR A 154 9.02 -3.43 -0.88
C THR A 154 10.24 -3.65 -1.78
N LEU A 155 10.37 -2.85 -2.85
CA LEU A 155 11.51 -2.96 -3.76
C LEU A 155 12.84 -2.61 -3.09
N ALA A 156 12.85 -1.62 -2.21
CA ALA A 156 14.01 -1.28 -1.40
C ALA A 156 14.37 -2.42 -0.44
N ASN A 157 13.40 -2.99 0.28
CA ASN A 157 13.67 -4.08 1.22
C ASN A 157 14.15 -5.34 0.50
N LEU A 158 13.58 -5.67 -0.66
CA LEU A 158 14.05 -6.78 -1.51
C LEU A 158 15.52 -6.62 -1.96
N SER A 159 16.04 -5.40 -2.05
CA SER A 159 17.46 -5.17 -2.36
C SER A 159 18.41 -5.45 -1.19
N GLN A 160 17.88 -5.57 0.03
CA GLN A 160 18.63 -5.79 1.28
C GLN A 160 18.68 -7.26 1.69
N ASN A 161 18.28 -8.20 0.81
CA ASN A 161 18.20 -9.64 1.08
C ASN A 161 17.36 -9.97 2.33
N PRO A 162 16.06 -9.65 2.31
CA PRO A 162 15.20 -9.83 3.46
C PRO A 162 14.99 -11.31 3.77
N SER A 163 14.53 -11.60 4.99
CA SER A 163 14.18 -12.97 5.38
C SER A 163 13.07 -13.52 4.49
N THR A 164 12.96 -14.85 4.40
CA THR A 164 11.94 -15.46 3.53
C THR A 164 10.53 -15.12 3.96
N PHE A 165 10.31 -15.13 5.27
CA PHE A 165 9.03 -14.78 5.80
C PHE A 165 8.63 -13.36 5.38
N GLU A 166 9.55 -12.40 5.44
CA GLU A 166 9.31 -11.04 4.93
C GLU A 166 9.00 -11.02 3.44
N ILE A 167 9.68 -11.84 2.61
CA ILE A 167 9.36 -11.97 1.18
C ILE A 167 7.92 -12.47 0.98
N ALA A 168 7.50 -13.48 1.75
CA ALA A 168 6.15 -14.04 1.68
C ALA A 168 5.09 -13.00 2.09
N GLU A 169 5.37 -12.18 3.10
CA GLU A 169 4.49 -11.09 3.52
C GLU A 169 4.45 -9.96 2.48
N MET A 170 5.59 -9.59 1.89
CA MET A 170 5.67 -8.63 0.79
C MET A 170 4.85 -9.11 -0.42
N GLN A 171 4.85 -10.42 -0.71
CA GLN A 171 4.04 -11.00 -1.77
C GLN A 171 2.54 -10.87 -1.47
N ALA A 172 2.11 -11.21 -0.24
CA ALA A 172 0.72 -11.09 0.19
C ALA A 172 0.24 -9.62 0.23
N MET A 173 1.14 -8.71 0.65
CA MET A 173 0.92 -7.27 0.60
C MET A 173 0.75 -6.78 -0.83
N ALA A 174 1.69 -7.08 -1.73
CA ALA A 174 1.62 -6.64 -3.13
C ALA A 174 0.34 -7.15 -3.80
N PHE A 175 -0.08 -8.38 -3.47
CA PHE A 175 -1.36 -8.92 -3.88
C PHE A 175 -2.57 -8.14 -3.36
N LEU A 176 -2.59 -7.77 -2.07
CA LEU A 176 -3.63 -6.90 -1.50
C LEU A 176 -3.65 -5.55 -2.22
N GLN A 177 -2.47 -4.96 -2.47
CA GLN A 177 -2.32 -3.66 -3.13
C GLN A 177 -2.83 -3.66 -4.57
N VAL A 178 -2.51 -4.69 -5.36
CA VAL A 178 -3.03 -4.88 -6.72
C VAL A 178 -4.56 -4.88 -6.70
N ASN A 179 -5.15 -5.73 -5.86
CA ASN A 179 -6.61 -5.86 -5.80
C ASN A 179 -7.26 -4.55 -5.34
N SER A 180 -6.68 -3.88 -4.34
CA SER A 180 -7.14 -2.58 -3.85
C SER A 180 -7.17 -1.52 -4.97
N ILE A 181 -6.09 -1.40 -5.76
CA ILE A 181 -6.04 -0.48 -6.89
C ILE A 181 -7.09 -0.82 -7.94
N LEU A 182 -7.21 -2.09 -8.34
CA LEU A 182 -8.14 -2.51 -9.38
C LEU A 182 -9.60 -2.31 -8.96
N VAL A 183 -9.97 -2.68 -7.72
CA VAL A 183 -11.31 -2.42 -7.17
C VAL A 183 -11.59 -0.93 -7.16
N THR A 184 -10.65 -0.12 -6.69
CA THR A 184 -10.84 1.33 -6.63
C THR A 184 -11.02 1.92 -8.02
N PHE A 185 -10.17 1.54 -8.98
CA PHE A 185 -10.21 2.01 -10.36
C PHE A 185 -11.53 1.63 -11.05
N PHE A 186 -11.96 0.37 -10.94
CA PHE A 186 -13.22 -0.05 -11.53
C PHE A 186 -14.41 0.65 -10.87
N CYS A 187 -14.43 0.76 -9.54
CA CYS A 187 -15.54 1.38 -8.81
C CYS A 187 -15.63 2.91 -8.96
N LEU A 188 -14.71 3.58 -9.65
CA LEU A 188 -14.81 5.02 -9.93
C LEU A 188 -16.15 5.35 -10.60
N VAL A 189 -16.99 6.11 -9.89
CA VAL A 189 -18.31 6.54 -10.36
C VAL A 189 -18.22 7.81 -11.21
N VAL A 190 -17.14 8.57 -11.07
CA VAL A 190 -17.05 9.94 -11.61
C VAL A 190 -16.05 10.04 -12.75
N ALA A 191 -16.55 10.42 -13.93
CA ALA A 191 -15.75 11.06 -14.96
C ALA A 191 -15.20 12.39 -14.40
N GLN A 192 -13.97 12.35 -13.89
CA GLN A 192 -13.26 13.53 -13.41
C GLN A 192 -13.12 14.55 -14.56
N PRO A 193 -13.00 15.86 -14.26
CA PRO A 193 -12.75 16.86 -15.29
C PRO A 193 -11.49 16.47 -16.10
N MET A 194 -11.65 16.44 -17.43
CA MET A 194 -10.65 15.93 -18.39
C MET A 194 -9.24 16.49 -18.17
N SER A 195 -9.13 17.74 -17.70
CA SER A 195 -7.88 18.44 -17.43
C SER A 195 -6.91 17.70 -16.48
N ARG A 196 -7.43 17.00 -15.46
CA ARG A 196 -6.59 16.31 -14.45
C ARG A 196 -6.67 14.79 -14.54
N TRP A 197 -7.54 14.27 -15.39
CA TRP A 197 -7.77 12.84 -15.53
C TRP A 197 -6.53 12.11 -16.07
N ALA A 198 -5.89 12.64 -17.12
CA ALA A 198 -4.71 12.02 -17.71
C ALA A 198 -3.55 11.87 -16.73
N ALA A 199 -3.27 12.89 -15.91
CA ALA A 199 -2.21 12.85 -14.90
C ALA A 199 -2.49 11.78 -13.81
N ARG A 200 -3.75 11.65 -13.38
CA ARG A 200 -4.14 10.64 -12.39
C ARG A 200 -4.09 9.23 -12.95
N VAL A 201 -4.57 9.03 -14.17
CA VAL A 201 -4.47 7.73 -14.87
C VAL A 201 -3.01 7.34 -15.05
N LEU A 202 -2.16 8.28 -15.44
CA LEU A 202 -0.72 8.03 -15.58
C LEU A 202 -0.07 7.65 -14.24
N LEU A 203 -0.38 8.37 -13.17
CA LEU A 203 0.10 8.04 -11.83
C LEU A 203 -0.35 6.64 -11.41
N TYR A 204 -1.62 6.31 -11.65
CA TYR A 204 -2.18 5.00 -11.35
C TYR A 204 -1.53 3.88 -12.15
N PHE A 205 -1.29 4.11 -13.43
CA PHE A 205 -0.57 3.18 -14.27
C PHE A 205 0.87 2.96 -13.74
N ALA A 206 1.56 4.03 -13.37
CA ALA A 206 2.90 3.94 -12.79
C ALA A 206 2.91 3.15 -11.47
N VAL A 207 1.99 3.45 -10.55
CA VAL A 207 1.85 2.72 -9.28
C VAL A 207 1.47 1.25 -9.54
N PHE A 208 0.54 0.99 -10.46
CA PHE A 208 0.17 -0.37 -10.83
C PHE A 208 1.38 -1.15 -11.35
N VAL A 209 2.16 -0.59 -12.27
CA VAL A 209 3.40 -1.21 -12.77
C VAL A 209 4.38 -1.47 -11.62
N LEU A 210 4.58 -0.52 -10.71
CA LEU A 210 5.46 -0.70 -9.55
C LEU A 210 5.01 -1.87 -8.67
N VAL A 211 3.71 -1.98 -8.39
CA VAL A 211 3.17 -3.09 -7.58
C VAL A 211 3.32 -4.43 -8.30
N ILE A 212 3.10 -4.48 -9.62
CA ILE A 212 3.30 -5.71 -10.41
C ILE A 212 4.77 -6.14 -10.37
N VAL A 213 5.70 -5.20 -10.50
CA VAL A 213 7.14 -5.49 -10.37
C VAL A 213 7.47 -5.98 -8.97
N ALA A 214 6.93 -5.34 -7.92
CA ALA A 214 7.10 -5.79 -6.54
C ALA A 214 6.53 -7.20 -6.30
N LEU A 215 5.34 -7.49 -6.85
CA LEU A 215 4.71 -8.81 -6.79
C LEU A 215 5.53 -9.88 -7.54
N GLY A 216 6.06 -9.52 -8.71
CA GLY A 216 6.90 -10.41 -9.52
C GLY A 216 8.23 -10.73 -8.82
N LYS A 217 8.88 -9.73 -8.22
CA LYS A 217 10.15 -9.91 -7.50
C LYS A 217 10.00 -10.61 -6.16
N SER A 218 8.85 -10.49 -5.49
CA SER A 218 8.54 -11.21 -4.25
C SER A 218 8.00 -12.63 -4.49
N HIS A 219 7.96 -13.10 -5.74
CA HIS A 219 7.41 -14.41 -6.05
C HIS A 219 8.31 -15.54 -5.57
N LEU A 220 7.81 -16.31 -4.60
CA LEU A 220 8.45 -17.55 -4.15
C LEU A 220 8.09 -18.70 -5.10
N GLY A 221 9.08 -19.21 -5.84
CA GLY A 221 8.90 -20.32 -6.80
C GLY A 221 8.52 -21.66 -6.16
N SER A 222 8.08 -22.62 -6.97
CA SER A 222 7.60 -23.94 -6.51
C SER A 222 8.66 -24.74 -5.75
N ASP A 223 9.88 -24.84 -6.30
CA ASP A 223 10.98 -25.58 -5.67
C ASP A 223 11.44 -24.90 -4.36
N SER A 224 11.35 -23.57 -4.35
CA SER A 224 11.57 -22.75 -3.17
C SER A 224 10.58 -23.11 -2.06
N LYS A 225 9.28 -23.29 -2.37
CA LYS A 225 8.24 -23.64 -1.39
C LYS A 225 8.54 -24.93 -0.61
N ALA A 226 9.01 -25.98 -1.29
CA ALA A 226 9.34 -27.24 -0.62
C ALA A 226 10.52 -27.05 0.34
N ASN A 227 11.58 -26.37 -0.11
CA ASN A 227 12.76 -26.08 0.71
C ASN A 227 12.41 -25.17 1.90
N TRP A 228 11.53 -24.19 1.70
CA TRP A 228 11.02 -23.32 2.76
C TRP A 228 10.30 -24.09 3.85
N ARG A 229 9.44 -25.02 3.44
CA ARG A 229 8.73 -25.86 4.39
C ARG A 229 9.73 -26.67 5.22
N LEU A 230 10.71 -27.30 4.58
CA LEU A 230 11.73 -28.08 5.27
C LEU A 230 12.60 -27.24 6.21
N ALA A 231 12.94 -26.00 5.84
CA ALA A 231 13.70 -25.08 6.68
C ALA A 231 12.87 -24.59 7.87
N SER A 232 11.63 -24.20 7.61
CA SER A 232 10.66 -23.83 8.64
C SER A 232 10.45 -24.96 9.65
N ASP A 233 10.29 -26.20 9.19
CA ASP A 233 10.18 -27.42 10.00
C ASP A 233 11.43 -27.64 10.88
N GLY A 234 12.61 -27.25 10.38
CA GLY A 234 13.87 -27.32 11.13
C GLY A 234 13.96 -26.32 12.28
N CYS A 235 13.24 -25.20 12.19
CA CYS A 235 13.35 -24.12 13.18
C CYS A 235 12.35 -24.21 14.34
N ALA A 236 11.13 -24.74 14.15
CA ALA A 236 10.22 -24.81 15.29
C ALA A 236 10.56 -25.99 16.20
N HIS A 237 10.61 -25.69 17.49
CA HIS A 237 10.86 -26.67 18.53
C HIS A 237 9.63 -27.55 18.83
N SER A 238 8.44 -27.17 18.31
CA SER A 238 7.20 -27.94 18.36
C SER A 238 6.09 -27.20 17.61
N SER A 239 5.74 -27.59 16.37
CA SER A 239 4.34 -27.61 15.90
C SER A 239 4.23 -28.21 14.49
N THR A 240 3.12 -28.87 14.21
CA THR A 240 2.78 -29.51 12.93
C THR A 240 2.03 -28.60 11.96
N ASP A 241 2.06 -27.28 12.14
CA ASP A 241 1.08 -26.36 11.55
C ASP A 241 1.65 -25.43 10.46
N TYR A 242 2.63 -25.91 9.69
CA TYR A 242 3.36 -25.13 8.68
C TYR A 242 2.64 -24.95 7.33
N SER A 243 1.37 -25.34 7.25
CA SER A 243 0.53 -25.09 6.07
C SER A 243 0.19 -23.59 5.88
N VAL A 244 0.70 -22.70 6.73
CA VAL A 244 0.34 -21.28 6.80
C VAL A 244 1.02 -20.43 5.72
N ILE A 245 2.25 -20.77 5.31
CA ILE A 245 2.95 -20.06 4.23
C ILE A 245 2.53 -20.68 2.90
N ASN A 246 1.29 -20.43 2.49
CA ASN A 246 0.89 -20.69 1.12
C ASN A 246 1.24 -19.46 0.28
N PRO A 247 2.06 -19.60 -0.78
CA PRO A 247 2.26 -18.52 -1.71
C PRO A 247 0.90 -18.15 -2.31
N VAL A 248 0.80 -16.87 -2.68
CA VAL A 248 -0.37 -16.33 -3.35
C VAL A 248 -0.72 -17.21 -4.56
N PRO A 249 -2.00 -17.63 -4.71
CA PRO A 249 -2.38 -18.71 -5.61
C PRO A 249 -2.35 -18.36 -7.10
N TYR A 250 -2.05 -17.11 -7.48
CA TYR A 250 -2.04 -16.73 -8.89
C TYR A 250 -0.72 -16.11 -9.36
N PRO A 251 -0.26 -16.50 -10.56
CA PRO A 251 0.95 -15.96 -11.17
C PRO A 251 0.73 -14.52 -11.64
N SER A 252 1.79 -13.72 -11.74
CA SER A 252 1.72 -12.29 -12.09
C SER A 252 0.96 -11.99 -13.39
N TRP A 253 0.95 -12.90 -14.36
CA TRP A 253 0.24 -12.73 -15.63
C TRP A 253 -1.30 -12.71 -15.48
N THR A 254 -1.89 -13.39 -14.49
CA THR A 254 -3.35 -13.36 -14.29
C THR A 254 -3.82 -11.95 -13.93
N VAL A 255 -3.01 -11.23 -13.16
CA VAL A 255 -3.27 -9.85 -12.78
C VAL A 255 -3.31 -8.95 -14.01
N ALA A 256 -2.37 -9.13 -14.94
CA ALA A 256 -2.35 -8.38 -16.19
C ALA A 256 -3.62 -8.62 -17.02
N ILE A 257 -4.09 -9.88 -17.08
CA ILE A 257 -5.36 -10.22 -17.76
C ILE A 257 -6.53 -9.52 -17.10
N PHE A 258 -6.66 -9.57 -15.77
CA PHE A 258 -7.75 -8.89 -15.06
C PHE A 258 -7.72 -7.38 -15.26
N ALA A 259 -6.54 -6.77 -15.25
CA ALA A 259 -6.37 -5.33 -15.49
C ALA A 259 -6.80 -4.93 -16.91
N VAL A 260 -6.37 -5.67 -17.93
CA VAL A 260 -6.75 -5.43 -19.33
C VAL A 260 -8.25 -5.63 -19.52
N ALA A 261 -8.79 -6.78 -19.08
CA ALA A 261 -10.20 -7.11 -19.21
C ALA A 261 -11.10 -6.07 -18.53
N GLY A 262 -10.76 -5.67 -17.30
CA GLY A 262 -11.53 -4.67 -16.58
C GLY A 262 -11.39 -3.26 -17.16
N THR A 263 -10.24 -2.90 -17.73
CA THR A 263 -10.07 -1.62 -18.43
C THR A 263 -10.96 -1.54 -19.67
N ILE A 264 -11.00 -2.61 -20.47
CA ILE A 264 -11.89 -2.70 -21.63
C ILE A 264 -13.36 -2.57 -21.19
N ALA A 265 -13.76 -3.29 -20.14
CA ALA A 265 -15.12 -3.20 -19.60
C ALA A 265 -15.47 -1.79 -19.10
N PHE A 266 -14.55 -1.10 -18.43
CA PHE A 266 -14.72 0.28 -17.97
C PHE A 266 -14.94 1.26 -19.14
N TRP A 267 -14.16 1.15 -20.21
CA TRP A 267 -14.33 1.99 -21.40
C TRP A 267 -15.66 1.72 -22.11
N LEU A 268 -16.04 0.46 -22.26
CA LEU A 268 -17.32 0.08 -22.85
C LEU A 268 -18.50 0.62 -22.02
N GLN A 269 -18.39 0.63 -20.70
CA GLN A 269 -19.39 1.24 -19.83
C GLN A 269 -19.48 2.77 -20.05
N SER A 270 -18.35 3.44 -20.23
CA SER A 270 -18.33 4.89 -20.50
C SER A 270 -19.01 5.24 -21.83
N LEU A 271 -19.15 4.27 -22.75
CA LEU A 271 -19.84 4.41 -24.02
C LEU A 271 -21.34 4.01 -23.95
N LYS A 272 -21.90 3.80 -22.75
CA LYS A 272 -23.28 3.34 -22.52
C LYS A 272 -24.31 4.10 -23.34
N GLU A 273 -24.22 5.43 -23.39
CA GLU A 273 -25.19 6.27 -24.12
C GLU A 273 -25.19 6.01 -25.63
N LYS A 274 -24.03 5.68 -26.21
CA LYS A 274 -23.91 5.33 -27.64
C LYS A 274 -24.39 3.91 -27.93
N PHE A 275 -24.16 2.99 -27.00
CA PHE A 275 -24.47 1.57 -27.18
C PHE A 275 -25.94 1.20 -26.90
N GLN A 276 -26.71 2.06 -26.22
CA GLN A 276 -28.12 1.78 -25.90
C GLN A 276 -29.11 1.99 -27.06
N ALA A 277 -28.64 2.44 -28.23
CA ALA A 277 -29.51 2.70 -29.39
C ALA A 277 -30.08 1.44 -30.06
N ASP A 278 -29.52 0.25 -29.80
CA ASP A 278 -29.87 -0.98 -30.53
C ASP A 278 -30.12 -2.18 -29.58
N MET A 279 -31.09 -3.03 -29.93
CA MET A 279 -31.61 -4.11 -29.07
C MET A 279 -30.57 -5.20 -28.78
N LEU A 280 -29.75 -5.55 -29.77
CA LEU A 280 -28.68 -6.57 -29.64
C LEU A 280 -27.59 -6.06 -28.67
N HIS A 281 -27.25 -4.78 -28.80
CA HIS A 281 -26.31 -4.09 -27.94
C HIS A 281 -26.81 -3.98 -26.49
N LYS A 282 -28.13 -3.90 -26.25
CA LYS A 282 -28.72 -3.91 -24.91
C LYS A 282 -28.52 -5.24 -24.16
N SER A 283 -28.55 -6.38 -24.85
CA SER A 283 -28.30 -7.68 -24.22
C SER A 283 -26.82 -7.87 -23.92
N LEU A 284 -25.95 -7.55 -24.88
CA LEU A 284 -24.48 -7.57 -24.70
C LEU A 284 -24.04 -6.67 -23.54
N PHE A 285 -24.61 -5.46 -23.45
CA PHE A 285 -24.33 -4.53 -22.35
C PHE A 285 -24.72 -5.10 -20.98
N ARG A 286 -25.86 -5.80 -20.86
CA ARG A 286 -26.25 -6.47 -19.61
C ARG A 286 -25.27 -7.56 -19.21
N LEU A 287 -24.85 -8.40 -20.16
CA LEU A 287 -23.86 -9.45 -19.90
C LEU A 287 -22.51 -8.85 -19.46
N LEU A 288 -22.08 -7.78 -20.13
CA LEU A 288 -20.86 -7.06 -19.78
C LEU A 288 -20.93 -6.46 -18.37
N MET A 289 -22.06 -5.87 -17.99
CA MET A 289 -22.27 -5.34 -16.63
C MET A 289 -22.23 -6.44 -15.57
N LEU A 290 -22.82 -7.61 -15.84
CA LEU A 290 -22.74 -8.76 -14.94
C LEU A 290 -21.30 -9.27 -14.78
N PHE A 291 -20.59 -9.43 -15.89
CA PHE A 291 -19.16 -9.79 -15.87
C PHE A 291 -18.35 -8.78 -15.05
N TRP A 292 -18.63 -7.50 -15.22
CA TRP A 292 -17.94 -6.42 -14.53
C TRP A 292 -18.21 -6.40 -13.01
N VAL A 293 -19.46 -6.63 -12.58
CA VAL A 293 -19.80 -6.81 -11.16
C VAL A 293 -19.11 -8.04 -10.57
N LEU A 294 -19.10 -9.16 -11.31
CA LEU A 294 -18.41 -10.38 -10.89
C LEU A 294 -16.90 -10.17 -10.76
N LEU A 295 -16.29 -9.43 -11.69
CA LEU A 295 -14.87 -9.07 -11.64
C LEU A 295 -14.54 -8.25 -10.38
N ILE A 296 -15.36 -7.25 -10.03
CA ILE A 296 -15.16 -6.49 -8.78
C ILE A 296 -15.34 -7.39 -7.55
N GLY A 297 -16.35 -8.26 -7.55
CA GLY A 297 -16.55 -9.22 -6.47
C GLY A 297 -15.32 -10.11 -6.27
N LEU A 298 -14.76 -10.64 -7.36
CA LEU A 298 -13.56 -11.47 -7.34
C LEU A 298 -12.33 -10.70 -6.83
N LEU A 299 -12.12 -9.47 -7.28
CA LEU A 299 -10.99 -8.64 -6.84
C LEU A 299 -11.13 -8.23 -5.36
N THR A 300 -12.36 -7.95 -4.92
CA THR A 300 -12.65 -7.64 -3.51
C THR A 300 -12.40 -8.85 -2.63
N ALA A 301 -12.85 -10.04 -3.06
CA ALA A 301 -12.53 -11.29 -2.39
C ALA A 301 -11.01 -11.55 -2.36
N GLY A 302 -10.31 -11.29 -3.47
CA GLY A 302 -8.85 -11.31 -3.54
C GLY A 302 -8.22 -10.41 -2.48
N MET A 303 -8.60 -9.14 -2.40
CA MET A 303 -8.10 -8.20 -1.39
C MET A 303 -8.32 -8.73 0.05
N VAL A 304 -9.51 -9.25 0.36
CA VAL A 304 -9.83 -9.83 1.68
C VAL A 304 -8.96 -11.06 1.96
N VAL A 305 -8.81 -11.97 0.99
CA VAL A 305 -7.91 -13.13 1.11
C VAL A 305 -6.49 -12.67 1.42
N GLY A 306 -5.98 -11.65 0.71
CA GLY A 306 -4.65 -11.09 0.94
C GLY A 306 -4.47 -10.59 2.37
N LEU A 307 -5.45 -9.83 2.87
CA LEU A 307 -5.44 -9.33 4.24
C LEU A 307 -5.48 -10.47 5.26
N THR A 308 -6.32 -11.48 5.03
CA THR A 308 -6.40 -12.64 5.93
C THR A 308 -5.12 -13.47 5.94
N MET A 309 -4.44 -13.59 4.79
CA MET A 309 -3.15 -14.26 4.68
C MET A 309 -2.09 -13.52 5.51
N MET A 310 -1.99 -12.20 5.38
CA MET A 310 -1.06 -11.38 6.16
C MET A 310 -1.32 -11.52 7.68
N TRP A 311 -2.57 -11.40 8.12
CA TRP A 311 -2.93 -11.59 9.53
C TRP A 311 -2.67 -13.01 10.05
N ARG A 312 -2.81 -14.02 9.20
CA ARG A 312 -2.55 -15.43 9.56
C ARG A 312 -1.04 -15.66 9.69
N GLN A 313 -0.25 -15.18 8.73
CA GLN A 313 1.21 -15.25 8.74
C GLN A 313 1.78 -14.57 9.99
N ARG A 314 1.31 -13.36 10.31
CA ARG A 314 1.72 -12.63 11.50
C ARG A 314 1.39 -13.35 12.81
N ARG A 315 0.15 -13.84 12.96
CA ARG A 315 -0.25 -14.63 14.15
C ARG A 315 0.63 -15.86 14.33
N HIS A 316 1.03 -16.48 13.22
CA HIS A 316 1.93 -17.61 13.24
C HIS A 316 3.33 -17.21 13.74
N LEU A 317 3.93 -16.13 13.23
CA LEU A 317 5.21 -15.64 13.76
C LEU A 317 5.17 -15.36 15.26
N ARG A 318 4.12 -14.68 15.72
CA ARG A 318 3.95 -14.35 17.14
C ARG A 318 3.95 -15.61 18.02
N SER A 319 3.41 -16.71 17.52
CA SER A 319 3.41 -17.99 18.23
C SER A 319 4.79 -18.66 18.29
N LEU A 320 5.64 -18.43 17.28
CA LEU A 320 6.98 -19.03 17.18
C LEU A 320 8.02 -18.25 17.98
N ALA A 321 7.97 -16.92 17.93
CA ALA A 321 9.02 -16.07 18.49
C ALA A 321 8.84 -15.75 20.00
N ARG A 322 7.70 -16.13 20.61
CA ARG A 322 7.39 -15.94 22.05
C ARG A 322 7.77 -14.52 22.55
N ASP A 323 8.29 -14.40 23.77
CA ASP A 323 8.61 -13.14 24.46
C ASP A 323 9.81 -12.38 23.86
N GLN A 324 10.53 -12.96 22.90
CA GLN A 324 11.65 -12.31 22.21
C GLN A 324 11.22 -11.58 20.93
N PHE A 325 9.94 -11.70 20.53
CA PHE A 325 9.42 -10.99 19.38
C PHE A 325 9.05 -9.56 19.77
N GLU A 326 9.77 -8.56 19.24
CA GLU A 326 9.50 -7.14 19.46
C GLU A 326 8.23 -6.64 18.71
N ASP A 327 7.16 -7.43 18.73
CA ASP A 327 5.98 -7.28 17.87
C ASP A 327 5.12 -6.07 18.17
N ASP A 328 5.16 -5.63 19.43
CA ASP A 328 4.28 -4.59 19.95
C ASP A 328 4.93 -3.19 19.85
N GLN A 329 6.11 -3.08 19.22
CA GLN A 329 6.77 -1.80 18.98
C GLN A 329 6.24 -1.13 17.71
N TRP A 330 5.92 0.16 17.81
CA TRP A 330 5.43 0.96 16.68
C TRP A 330 6.56 1.79 16.10
N GLY A 331 6.91 1.52 14.84
CA GLY A 331 7.85 2.35 14.09
C GLY A 331 7.22 3.67 13.61
N PHE A 332 8.04 4.68 13.37
CA PHE A 332 7.60 5.96 12.80
C PHE A 332 6.84 5.78 11.47
N GLY A 333 7.35 4.90 10.59
CA GLY A 333 6.72 4.60 9.31
C GLY A 333 5.31 4.02 9.46
N GLN A 334 5.09 3.21 10.50
CA GLN A 334 3.78 2.59 10.78
C GLN A 334 2.76 3.62 11.29
N ILE A 335 3.19 4.56 12.12
CA ILE A 335 2.35 5.67 12.59
C ILE A 335 2.02 6.60 11.40
N ALA A 336 3.01 6.93 10.58
CA ALA A 336 2.80 7.74 9.38
C ALA A 336 1.83 7.07 8.40
N ALA A 337 1.92 5.75 8.23
CA ALA A 337 0.99 4.97 7.42
C ALA A 337 -0.47 5.08 7.89
N LEU A 338 -0.71 5.08 9.20
CA LEU A 338 -2.06 5.28 9.76
C LEU A 338 -2.56 6.71 9.57
N ALA A 339 -1.67 7.70 9.70
CA ALA A 339 -2.01 9.10 9.53
C ALA A 339 -2.49 9.45 8.10
N ILE A 340 -2.08 8.68 7.07
CA ILE A 340 -2.57 8.83 5.69
C ILE A 340 -4.10 8.69 5.61
N TRP A 341 -4.72 7.93 6.50
CA TRP A 341 -6.17 7.70 6.51
C TRP A 341 -6.95 8.75 7.31
N ALA A 342 -6.28 9.57 8.13
CA ALA A 342 -6.94 10.55 8.99
C ALA A 342 -7.82 11.56 8.23
N PRO A 343 -7.39 12.17 7.10
CA PRO A 343 -8.22 13.12 6.37
C PRO A 343 -9.58 12.55 5.94
N ILE A 344 -9.60 11.27 5.54
CA ILE A 344 -10.81 10.59 5.06
C ILE A 344 -11.78 10.37 6.22
N LEU A 345 -11.27 9.97 7.39
CA LEU A 345 -12.10 9.83 8.58
C LEU A 345 -12.67 11.17 9.04
N VAL A 346 -11.88 12.25 8.96
CA VAL A 346 -12.35 13.60 9.28
C VAL A 346 -13.46 14.04 8.33
N GLU A 347 -13.31 13.82 7.02
CA GLU A 347 -14.35 14.15 6.03
C GLU A 347 -15.61 13.30 6.21
N LEU A 348 -15.46 12.01 6.50
CA LEU A 348 -16.59 11.13 6.78
C LEU A 348 -17.36 11.59 8.02
N LEU A 349 -16.66 11.95 9.09
CA LEU A 349 -17.27 12.51 10.29
C LEU A 349 -17.91 13.87 10.01
N TYR A 350 -17.29 14.71 9.18
CA TYR A 350 -17.87 15.99 8.78
C TYR A 350 -19.21 15.82 8.07
N ILE A 351 -19.28 14.89 7.11
CA ILE A 351 -20.52 14.61 6.35
C ILE A 351 -21.57 13.93 7.23
N LEU A 352 -21.19 13.00 8.11
CA LEU A 352 -22.13 12.32 9.01
C LEU A 352 -22.71 13.24 10.08
N ASN A 353 -21.92 14.21 10.55
CA ASN A 353 -22.29 15.10 11.65
C ASN A 353 -22.70 16.51 11.19
N GLY A 354 -23.04 16.67 9.91
CA GLY A 354 -23.30 17.94 9.22
C GLY A 354 -24.56 18.69 9.68
N GLU A 355 -24.69 18.93 10.99
CA GLU A 355 -25.34 20.13 11.54
C GLU A 355 -24.87 20.44 12.99
N GLU A 356 -24.71 19.47 13.88
CA GLU A 356 -24.47 19.77 15.32
C GLU A 356 -23.02 19.67 15.81
N LEU A 357 -22.20 18.77 15.26
CA LEU A 357 -20.85 18.53 15.81
C LEU A 357 -19.84 19.61 15.38
N PHE A 358 -20.10 20.32 14.28
CA PHE A 358 -19.23 21.41 13.80
C PHE A 358 -19.26 22.62 14.74
N ILE A 359 -20.41 22.93 15.35
CA ILE A 359 -20.48 23.94 16.41
C ILE A 359 -19.63 23.49 17.61
N LEU A 360 -19.75 22.22 18.01
CA LEU A 360 -19.06 21.71 19.20
C LEU A 360 -17.55 21.56 19.01
N ILE A 361 -17.09 21.05 17.87
CA ILE A 361 -15.65 20.87 17.57
C ILE A 361 -15.02 22.18 17.12
N GLY A 362 -15.73 23.02 16.37
CA GLY A 362 -15.32 24.40 16.08
C GLY A 362 -15.09 25.17 17.37
N ASP A 363 -16.04 25.12 18.31
CA ASP A 363 -15.90 25.72 19.63
C ASP A 363 -14.74 25.08 20.42
N LEU A 364 -14.54 23.76 20.37
CA LEU A 364 -13.44 23.11 21.10
C LEU A 364 -12.06 23.43 20.51
N LEU A 365 -11.93 23.51 19.18
CA LEU A 365 -10.68 23.85 18.50
C LEU A 365 -10.37 25.34 18.60
N GLN A 366 -11.38 26.21 18.50
CA GLN A 366 -11.24 27.65 18.74
C GLN A 366 -10.88 27.93 20.20
N ARG A 367 -11.53 27.24 21.15
CA ARG A 367 -11.22 27.34 22.58
C ARG A 367 -9.83 26.77 22.93
N LYS A 368 -9.36 25.74 22.22
CA LYS A 368 -7.97 25.26 22.34
C LYS A 368 -6.96 26.22 21.70
N SER A 369 -7.28 26.83 20.56
CA SER A 369 -6.47 27.84 19.88
C SER A 369 -6.28 29.08 20.76
N GLU A 370 -7.36 29.62 21.35
CA GLU A 370 -7.26 30.73 22.29
C GLU A 370 -6.48 30.40 23.55
N ARG A 371 -6.57 29.14 24.02
CA ARG A 371 -5.78 28.67 25.16
C ARG A 371 -4.29 28.55 24.81
N TRP A 372 -3.98 28.09 23.59
CA TRP A 372 -2.62 28.04 23.07
C TRP A 372 -2.03 29.43 22.82
N ASN A 373 -2.80 30.35 22.24
CA ASN A 373 -2.37 31.74 22.03
C ASN A 373 -2.12 32.45 23.38
N ARG A 374 -2.99 32.28 24.37
CA ARG A 374 -2.74 32.79 25.74
C ARG A 374 -1.52 32.17 26.39
N LEU A 375 -1.29 30.86 26.19
CA LEU A 375 -0.09 30.21 26.71
C LEU A 375 1.17 30.77 26.03
N ASN A 376 1.10 31.01 24.71
CA ASN A 376 2.20 31.54 23.92
C ASN A 376 2.52 33.00 24.28
N GLU A 377 1.49 33.82 24.57
CA GLU A 377 1.66 35.17 25.13
C GLU A 377 2.21 35.15 26.56
N THR A 378 1.75 34.22 27.40
CA THR A 378 2.27 34.09 28.77
C THR A 378 3.74 33.65 28.75
N ILE A 379 4.09 32.75 27.85
CA ILE A 379 5.45 32.27 27.61
C ILE A 379 6.32 33.41 27.04
N SER A 380 5.83 34.17 26.06
CA SER A 380 6.60 35.28 25.48
C SER A 380 6.88 36.40 26.49
N VAL A 381 5.93 36.68 27.40
CA VAL A 381 6.13 37.61 28.54
C VAL A 381 7.14 37.06 29.55
N PHE A 382 7.14 35.75 29.80
CA PHE A 382 8.09 35.11 30.72
C PHE A 382 9.53 35.12 30.17
N PHE A 383 9.69 34.96 28.86
CA PHE A 383 11.00 34.92 28.19
C PHE A 383 11.53 36.29 27.74
N SER A 384 10.73 37.36 27.79
CA SER A 384 11.20 38.73 27.50
C SER A 384 10.67 39.79 28.47
N PRO A 385 11.15 39.82 29.73
CA PRO A 385 10.69 40.78 30.74
C PRO A 385 11.07 42.25 30.46
N LYS A 386 11.86 42.51 29.40
CA LYS A 386 12.46 43.83 29.15
C LYS A 386 11.62 44.77 28.27
N ALA A 387 10.51 44.30 27.69
CA ALA A 387 9.70 45.14 26.79
C ALA A 387 8.67 46.04 27.51
N LEU A 388 8.36 45.79 28.80
CA LEU A 388 7.29 46.52 29.50
C LEU A 388 7.75 47.75 30.30
N LYS A 389 9.04 48.13 30.23
CA LYS A 389 9.61 49.22 31.04
C LYS A 389 10.00 50.48 30.24
N GLY A 390 9.57 50.58 28.99
CA GLY A 390 9.95 51.66 28.07
C GLY A 390 9.02 52.88 28.03
N ASP A 391 7.73 52.73 28.34
CA ASP A 391 6.74 53.79 28.06
C ASP A 391 6.18 54.43 29.34
N GLN A 392 7.04 55.12 30.10
CA GLN A 392 6.57 56.07 31.11
C GLN A 392 7.57 57.20 31.41
N ALA A 393 7.58 58.23 30.55
CA ALA A 393 7.96 59.64 30.83
C ALA A 393 7.84 60.41 29.49
N SER A 394 7.30 61.61 29.34
CA SER A 394 6.66 62.62 30.20
C SER A 394 5.94 63.60 29.25
N PRO A 395 4.95 64.39 29.71
CA PRO A 395 4.17 65.29 28.86
C PRO A 395 4.81 66.68 28.76
N SER A 396 4.70 67.33 27.59
CA SER A 396 4.77 68.79 27.50
C SER A 396 3.93 69.32 26.33
N PRO A 397 3.17 70.42 26.52
CA PRO A 397 2.19 70.92 25.56
C PRO A 397 2.75 72.06 24.71
N ASN A 398 2.27 72.19 23.47
CA ASN A 398 2.06 73.52 22.87
C ASN A 398 1.12 73.45 21.65
N LEU A 399 -0.01 74.17 21.80
CA LEU A 399 -0.57 75.18 20.88
C LEU A 399 0.08 75.30 19.48
N GLN A 400 -0.60 75.50 18.34
CA GLN A 400 -1.98 75.80 17.96
C GLN A 400 -1.99 75.82 16.38
N PRO A 401 -2.93 76.44 15.61
CA PRO A 401 -3.76 75.74 14.61
C PRO A 401 -3.67 76.32 13.17
N GLN A 402 -4.61 75.90 12.30
CA GLN A 402 -4.89 76.34 10.91
C GLN A 402 -3.97 75.69 9.86
N MET A 403 -4.43 75.31 8.66
CA MET A 403 -5.35 76.01 7.79
C MET A 403 -6.05 75.04 6.80
N LYS A 404 -7.07 75.58 6.15
CA LYS A 404 -8.11 74.98 5.32
C LYS A 404 -7.80 75.32 3.85
N GLU A 405 -7.80 74.36 2.94
CA GLU A 405 -7.94 74.54 1.48
C GLU A 405 -8.27 73.15 0.88
N GLN A 406 -9.44 72.85 0.31
CA GLN A 406 -10.21 73.43 -0.80
C GLN A 406 -9.69 72.97 -2.18
N GLY A 407 -10.58 72.32 -2.94
CA GLY A 407 -10.42 71.98 -4.37
C GLY A 407 -10.00 70.53 -4.61
N GLY A 408 -10.58 69.76 -5.52
CA GLY A 408 -11.52 70.10 -6.57
C GLY A 408 -11.97 68.84 -7.32
N ILE A 409 -13.03 69.05 -8.06
CA ILE A 409 -13.81 68.14 -8.90
C ILE A 409 -12.95 67.43 -9.96
N GLY A 410 -13.21 66.14 -10.16
CA GLY A 410 -12.64 65.35 -11.26
C GLY A 410 -13.45 64.09 -11.55
N ARG A 411 -14.55 64.27 -12.31
CA ARG A 411 -15.37 63.22 -12.92
C ARG A 411 -14.59 62.65 -14.11
N VAL A 412 -14.38 61.33 -14.18
CA VAL A 412 -14.04 60.64 -15.43
C VAL A 412 -15.04 59.50 -15.63
N ILE A 413 -15.85 59.69 -16.66
CA ILE A 413 -16.63 58.68 -17.37
C ILE A 413 -15.70 58.06 -18.42
N GLU A 414 -15.83 56.76 -18.68
CA GLU A 414 -15.67 56.04 -19.96
C GLU A 414 -15.35 54.56 -19.65
N VAL A 415 -15.74 53.54 -20.39
CA VAL A 415 -16.65 53.33 -21.52
C VAL A 415 -16.86 51.80 -21.57
N ALA A 416 -18.06 51.37 -21.92
CA ALA A 416 -18.34 49.98 -22.27
C ALA A 416 -17.94 49.73 -23.74
N SER A 417 -17.32 48.59 -24.03
CA SER A 417 -17.32 48.03 -25.37
C SER A 417 -17.24 46.51 -25.33
N SER A 418 -18.30 45.91 -25.89
CA SER A 418 -18.34 44.70 -26.73
C SER A 418 -17.79 43.38 -26.21
#